data_AF-A0A7S4L0U9-F1
#
_entry.id   AF-A0A7S4L0U9-F1
#
_cell.length_a   1.000
_cell.length_b   1.000
_cell.length_c   1.000
_cell.angle_alpha   90.00
_cell.angle_beta   90.00
_cell.angle_gamma   90.00
#
_symmetry.space_group_name_H-M   'P 1'
#
loop_
_entity.id
_entity.type
_entity.pdbx_description
1 polymer ?
#
loop_
_entity_poly.entity_id
_entity_poly.type
_entity_poly.pdbx_seq_one_letter_code
_entity_poly.pdbx_strand_id
1 'polypeptide(L)'
;AFFSSLYDLFATCPEITLLHKLEDAYVPVVKFCYSGVQIDLLFARLNLESIPPDLDLLDDTHLAVLDEKSVLSLNGCRVTELLVRLVPNFASFQKTLRCIKLWAKFRGIYSNILGFLGGVSWAILVARVCQLYPEYSPSFLVARFFHYYSTWIWP
;
A
#
# COMPACT_ATOMS: atom_id res chain seq x y z
N ALA A 1 10.62 6.44 -21.50
CA ALA A 1 9.98 7.68 -21.03
C ALA A 1 10.09 7.79 -19.51
N PHE A 2 9.39 6.95 -18.73
CA PHE A 2 9.45 7.01 -17.26
C PHE A 2 10.87 6.86 -16.68
N PHE A 3 11.58 5.78 -17.01
CA PHE A 3 12.96 5.55 -16.53
C PHE A 3 14.05 6.29 -17.33
N SER A 4 13.66 7.10 -18.32
CA SER A 4 14.58 7.92 -19.13
C SER A 4 14.24 9.40 -18.97
N SER A 5 13.36 9.97 -19.79
CA SER A 5 13.07 11.41 -19.78
C SER A 5 12.63 11.97 -18.44
N LEU A 6 11.75 11.28 -17.70
CA LEU A 6 11.32 11.76 -16.38
C LEU A 6 12.43 11.64 -15.34
N TYR A 7 13.21 10.56 -15.39
CA TYR A 7 14.37 10.36 -14.53
C TYR A 7 15.43 11.45 -14.76
N ASP A 8 15.73 11.74 -16.03
CA ASP A 8 16.68 12.79 -16.41
C ASP A 8 16.18 14.16 -15.98
N LEU A 9 14.87 14.43 -16.10
CA LEU A 9 14.25 15.65 -15.56
C LEU A 9 14.47 15.74 -14.05
N PHE A 10 14.20 14.68 -13.30
CA PHE A 10 14.40 14.66 -11.84
C PHE A 10 15.86 14.88 -11.44
N ALA A 11 16.81 14.38 -12.25
CA ALA A 11 18.23 14.59 -12.01
C ALA A 11 18.66 16.07 -12.14
N THR A 12 17.86 16.90 -12.83
CA THR A 12 18.11 18.35 -12.93
C THR A 12 17.49 19.17 -11.81
N CYS A 13 16.62 18.58 -10.97
CA CYS A 13 15.95 19.28 -9.89
C CYS A 13 16.80 19.28 -8.60
N PRO A 14 17.25 20.45 -8.09
CA PRO A 14 18.11 20.51 -6.91
C PRO A 14 17.46 20.03 -5.61
N GLU A 15 16.13 20.04 -5.52
CA GLU A 15 15.37 19.54 -4.38
C GLU A 15 15.31 18.00 -4.33
N ILE A 16 15.64 17.33 -5.43
CA ILE A 16 15.69 15.87 -5.53
C ILE A 16 17.11 15.39 -5.23
N THR A 17 17.21 14.56 -4.21
CA THR A 17 18.46 13.92 -3.77
C THR A 17 18.28 12.40 -3.72
N LEU A 18 19.38 11.65 -3.65
CA LEU A 18 19.35 10.17 -3.57
C LEU A 18 18.52 9.49 -4.68
N LEU A 19 18.47 10.09 -5.86
CA LEU A 19 17.73 9.57 -7.02
C LEU A 19 18.35 8.26 -7.52
N HIS A 20 17.55 7.21 -7.59
CA HIS A 20 17.92 5.92 -8.15
C HIS A 20 16.72 5.24 -8.79
N LYS A 21 16.96 4.43 -9.82
CA LYS A 21 15.93 3.64 -10.51
C LYS A 21 16.21 2.15 -10.41
N LEU A 22 15.16 1.37 -10.18
CA LEU A 22 15.20 -0.09 -10.08
C LEU A 22 14.23 -0.66 -11.13
N GLU A 23 14.74 -0.83 -12.35
CA GLU A 23 13.94 -1.29 -13.51
C GLU A 23 13.65 -2.80 -13.43
N ASP A 24 14.61 -3.59 -12.98
CA ASP A 24 14.52 -5.06 -12.93
C ASP A 24 13.84 -5.61 -11.67
N ALA A 25 13.32 -4.74 -10.80
CA ALA A 25 12.61 -5.16 -9.60
C ALA A 25 11.28 -5.87 -9.94
N TYR A 26 10.74 -6.62 -8.96
CA TYR A 26 9.42 -7.27 -9.10
C TYR A 26 8.35 -6.25 -9.53
N VAL A 27 8.32 -5.08 -8.85
CA VAL A 27 7.60 -3.89 -9.31
C VAL A 27 8.63 -2.79 -9.61
N PRO A 28 8.77 -2.34 -10.86
CA PRO A 28 9.71 -1.29 -11.24
C PRO A 28 9.42 0.02 -10.51
N VAL A 29 10.47 0.69 -10.00
CA VAL A 29 10.32 1.87 -9.14
C VAL A 29 11.46 2.87 -9.34
N VAL A 30 11.13 4.17 -9.35
CA VAL A 30 12.10 5.25 -9.17
C VAL A 30 12.01 5.73 -7.73
N LYS A 31 13.13 5.71 -7.03
CA LYS A 31 13.21 6.10 -5.62
C LYS A 31 14.07 7.34 -5.48
N PHE A 32 13.63 8.27 -4.64
CA PHE A 32 14.35 9.52 -4.43
C PHE A 32 13.95 10.16 -3.10
N CYS A 33 14.68 11.19 -2.71
CA CYS A 33 14.36 12.04 -1.58
C CYS A 33 14.04 13.45 -2.09
N TYR A 34 12.81 13.91 -1.91
CA TYR A 34 12.39 15.26 -2.29
C TYR A 34 12.18 16.09 -1.03
N SER A 35 12.94 17.18 -0.88
CA SER A 35 12.86 18.05 0.31
C SER A 35 12.94 17.29 1.64
N GLY A 36 13.77 16.24 1.72
CA GLY A 36 13.94 15.41 2.92
C GLY A 36 12.94 14.26 3.08
N VAL A 37 11.98 14.11 2.17
CA VAL A 37 10.98 13.03 2.19
C VAL A 37 11.35 11.94 1.20
N GLN A 38 11.52 10.71 1.68
CA GLN A 38 11.73 9.54 0.81
C GLN A 38 10.44 9.21 0.04
N ILE A 39 10.57 9.06 -1.28
CA ILE A 39 9.49 8.76 -2.20
C ILE A 39 9.88 7.55 -3.04
N ASP A 40 9.00 6.55 -3.05
CA ASP A 40 9.01 5.43 -3.98
C ASP A 40 7.94 5.69 -5.06
N LEU A 41 8.35 6.05 -6.27
CA LEU A 41 7.48 6.39 -7.40
C LEU A 41 7.35 5.20 -8.36
N LEU A 42 6.13 4.69 -8.46
CA LEU A 42 5.75 3.62 -9.39
C LEU A 42 5.18 4.21 -10.69
N PHE A 43 5.10 3.36 -11.72
CA PHE A 43 4.50 3.73 -13.01
C PHE A 43 3.59 2.61 -13.51
N ALA A 44 2.43 3.01 -14.04
CA ALA A 44 1.53 2.15 -14.78
C ALA A 44 1.04 2.90 -16.01
N ARG A 45 1.03 2.24 -17.16
CA ARG A 45 0.48 2.80 -18.40
C ARG A 45 -0.90 2.23 -18.63
N LEU A 46 -1.93 3.05 -18.51
CA LEU A 46 -3.30 2.66 -18.87
C LEU A 46 -3.51 2.73 -20.38
N ASN A 47 -4.41 1.88 -20.89
CA ASN A 47 -4.83 1.92 -22.29
C ASN A 47 -5.93 2.97 -22.51
N LEU A 48 -5.63 4.21 -22.13
CA LEU A 48 -6.51 5.37 -22.28
C LEU A 48 -5.72 6.49 -22.99
N GLU A 49 -6.38 7.24 -23.87
CA GLU A 49 -5.76 8.37 -24.57
C GLU A 49 -5.47 9.54 -23.61
N SER A 50 -6.30 9.70 -22.57
CA SER A 50 -6.12 10.68 -21.50
C SER A 50 -6.60 10.09 -20.18
N ILE A 51 -6.08 10.62 -19.06
CA ILE A 51 -6.47 10.21 -17.71
C ILE A 51 -7.62 11.09 -17.23
N PRO A 52 -8.84 10.55 -17.07
CA PRO A 52 -9.95 11.33 -16.53
C PRO A 52 -9.72 11.65 -15.04
N PRO A 53 -10.17 12.82 -14.55
CA PRO A 53 -9.96 13.24 -13.17
C PRO A 53 -10.70 12.36 -12.14
N ASP A 54 -11.75 11.67 -12.59
CA ASP A 54 -12.64 10.80 -11.82
C ASP A 54 -12.43 9.31 -12.12
N LEU A 55 -11.26 8.94 -12.65
CA LEU A 55 -10.89 7.56 -12.94
C LEU A 55 -11.06 6.65 -11.71
N ASP A 56 -11.97 5.67 -11.78
CA ASP A 56 -12.12 4.66 -10.74
C ASP A 56 -11.10 3.53 -10.95
N LEU A 57 -9.97 3.61 -10.23
CA LEU A 57 -8.94 2.57 -10.32
C LEU A 57 -9.41 1.20 -9.85
N LEU A 58 -10.57 1.07 -9.20
CA LEU A 58 -11.13 -0.22 -8.80
C LEU A 58 -11.91 -0.93 -9.91
N ASP A 59 -12.27 -0.25 -11.00
CA ASP A 59 -12.87 -0.92 -12.15
C ASP A 59 -11.85 -1.89 -12.77
N ASP A 60 -12.20 -3.17 -12.81
CA ASP A 60 -11.36 -4.23 -13.37
C ASP A 60 -11.21 -4.09 -14.89
N THR A 61 -12.10 -3.36 -15.57
CA THR A 61 -11.98 -3.12 -17.01
C THR A 61 -10.70 -2.35 -17.36
N HIS A 62 -10.21 -1.50 -16.45
CA HIS A 62 -8.94 -0.78 -16.63
C HIS A 62 -7.70 -1.68 -16.54
N LEU A 63 -7.83 -2.90 -15.99
CA LEU A 63 -6.75 -3.88 -15.95
C LEU A 63 -6.70 -4.73 -17.23
N ALA A 64 -7.74 -4.69 -18.05
CA ALA A 64 -7.78 -5.44 -19.29
C ALA A 64 -6.68 -4.93 -20.25
N VAL A 65 -5.90 -5.87 -20.80
CA VAL A 65 -4.87 -5.57 -21.83
C VAL A 65 -3.70 -4.71 -21.30
N LEU A 66 -3.45 -4.69 -19.99
CA LEU A 66 -2.24 -4.08 -19.43
C LEU A 66 -1.07 -5.07 -19.39
N ASP A 67 0.15 -4.54 -19.47
CA ASP A 67 1.34 -5.33 -19.18
C ASP A 67 1.42 -5.69 -17.69
N GLU A 68 2.06 -6.81 -17.38
CA GLU A 68 2.16 -7.35 -16.01
C GLU A 68 2.74 -6.33 -15.02
N LYS A 69 3.72 -5.52 -15.42
CA LYS A 69 4.34 -4.53 -14.54
C LYS A 69 3.37 -3.40 -14.21
N SER A 70 2.58 -2.93 -15.18
CA SER A 70 1.52 -1.95 -14.94
C SER A 70 0.45 -2.50 -13.98
N VAL A 71 0.02 -3.75 -14.14
CA VAL A 71 -0.94 -4.39 -13.22
C VAL A 71 -0.36 -4.44 -11.79
N LEU A 72 0.90 -4.86 -11.64
CA LEU A 72 1.56 -4.92 -10.33
C LEU A 72 1.70 -3.54 -9.68
N SER A 73 2.02 -2.50 -10.46
CA SER A 73 2.11 -1.12 -9.98
C SER A 73 0.76 -0.58 -9.48
N LEU A 74 -0.35 -0.93 -10.14
CA LEU A 74 -1.69 -0.49 -9.76
C LEU A 74 -2.22 -1.17 -8.49
N ASN A 75 -1.80 -2.41 -8.21
CA ASN A 75 -2.28 -3.17 -7.06
C ASN A 75 -2.12 -2.43 -5.72
N GLY A 76 -1.03 -1.68 -5.54
CA GLY A 76 -0.80 -0.90 -4.31
C GLY A 76 -1.90 0.13 -4.06
N CYS A 77 -2.27 0.89 -5.09
CA CYS A 77 -3.36 1.87 -5.04
C CYS A 77 -4.70 1.19 -4.84
N ARG A 78 -5.01 0.16 -5.65
CA ARG A 78 -6.28 -0.57 -5.60
C ARG A 78 -6.54 -1.21 -4.25
N VAL A 79 -5.56 -1.91 -3.67
CA VAL A 79 -5.70 -2.55 -2.36
C VAL A 79 -5.93 -1.50 -1.27
N THR A 80 -5.22 -0.38 -1.31
CA THR A 80 -5.40 0.70 -0.34
C THR A 80 -6.80 1.28 -0.43
N GLU A 81 -7.29 1.55 -1.63
CA GLU A 81 -8.63 2.09 -1.86
C GLU A 81 -9.73 1.11 -1.44
N LEU A 82 -9.58 -0.18 -1.76
CA LEU A 82 -10.48 -1.23 -1.28
C LEU A 82 -10.52 -1.28 0.25
N LEU A 83 -9.37 -1.20 0.92
CA LEU A 83 -9.33 -1.16 2.39
C LEU A 83 -10.12 0.02 2.95
N VAL A 84 -10.01 1.21 2.33
CA VAL A 84 -10.79 2.39 2.76
C VAL A 84 -12.28 2.16 2.56
N ARG A 85 -12.71 1.63 1.40
CA ARG A 85 -14.13 1.38 1.09
C ARG A 85 -14.74 0.27 1.96
N LEU A 86 -13.94 -0.73 2.36
CA LEU A 86 -14.41 -1.93 3.05
C LEU A 86 -14.42 -1.84 4.58
N VAL A 87 -13.82 -0.81 5.18
CA VAL A 87 -13.84 -0.62 6.64
C VAL A 87 -15.02 0.26 7.05
N PRO A 88 -15.84 -0.15 8.03
CA PRO A 88 -17.04 0.60 8.43
C PRO A 88 -16.70 1.95 9.09
N ASN A 89 -15.59 2.01 9.84
CA ASN A 89 -15.11 3.23 10.46
C ASN A 89 -13.60 3.39 10.22
N PHE A 90 -13.27 4.22 9.22
CA PHE A 90 -11.88 4.44 8.82
C PHE A 90 -11.01 5.06 9.93
N ALA A 91 -11.57 5.95 10.76
CA ALA A 91 -10.84 6.58 11.86
C ALA A 91 -10.46 5.56 12.94
N SER A 92 -11.38 4.64 13.28
CA SER A 92 -11.11 3.54 14.21
C SER A 92 -10.12 2.53 13.64
N PHE A 93 -10.26 2.18 12.36
CA PHE A 93 -9.30 1.34 11.62
C PHE A 93 -7.89 1.94 11.67
N GLN A 94 -7.72 3.22 11.33
CA GLN A 94 -6.41 3.87 11.29
C GLN A 94 -5.71 3.88 12.66
N LYS A 95 -6.44 4.17 13.74
CA LYS A 95 -5.89 4.15 15.11
C LYS A 95 -5.48 2.74 15.53
N THR A 96 -6.33 1.75 15.24
CA THR A 96 -6.07 0.33 15.54
C THR A 96 -4.84 -0.16 14.76
N LEU A 97 -4.77 0.13 13.46
CA LEU A 97 -3.65 -0.28 12.60
C LEU A 97 -2.33 0.33 13.06
N ARG A 98 -2.31 1.61 13.48
CA ARG A 98 -1.11 2.23 14.06
C ARG A 98 -0.62 1.47 15.30
N CYS A 99 -1.53 1.09 16.20
CA CYS A 99 -1.20 0.32 17.39
C CYS A 99 -0.63 -1.06 17.04
N ILE A 100 -1.30 -1.81 16.15
CA ILE A 100 -0.86 -3.15 15.73
C ILE A 100 0.48 -3.10 15.00
N LYS A 101 0.72 -2.12 14.10
CA LYS A 101 2.01 -1.97 13.42
C LYS A 101 3.13 -1.63 14.39
N LEU A 102 2.88 -0.79 15.40
CA LEU A 102 3.86 -0.47 16.43
C LEU A 102 4.19 -1.72 17.26
N TRP A 103 3.18 -2.45 17.70
CA TRP A 103 3.34 -3.72 18.41
C TRP A 103 4.15 -4.73 17.59
N ALA A 104 3.79 -4.96 16.32
CA ALA A 104 4.46 -5.93 15.46
C ALA A 104 5.96 -5.60 15.26
N LYS A 105 6.29 -4.31 15.13
CA LYS A 105 7.68 -3.82 15.08
C LYS A 105 8.42 -4.10 16.39
N PHE A 106 7.84 -3.74 17.54
CA PHE A 106 8.45 -4.01 18.85
C PHE A 106 8.63 -5.50 19.15
N ARG A 107 7.78 -6.35 18.57
CA ARG A 107 7.88 -7.82 18.69
C ARG A 107 8.79 -8.47 17.66
N GLY A 108 9.39 -7.70 16.74
CA GLY A 108 10.31 -8.22 15.72
C GLY A 108 9.65 -9.04 14.61
N ILE A 109 8.32 -8.93 14.44
CA ILE A 109 7.52 -9.71 13.47
C ILE A 109 6.95 -8.85 12.33
N TYR A 110 7.60 -7.73 12.03
CA TYR A 110 7.22 -6.82 10.94
C TYR A 110 8.31 -6.85 9.86
N SER A 111 8.23 -7.77 8.90
CA SER A 111 9.14 -7.81 7.74
C SER A 111 8.68 -8.82 6.68
N ASN A 112 8.22 -8.34 5.52
CA ASN A 112 7.88 -9.20 4.38
C ASN A 112 9.09 -9.95 3.82
N ILE A 113 10.26 -9.29 3.80
CA ILE A 113 11.51 -9.87 3.27
C ILE A 113 11.98 -11.07 4.12
N LEU A 114 11.71 -11.04 5.42
CA LEU A 114 12.07 -12.12 6.35
C LEU A 114 10.95 -13.17 6.51
N GLY A 115 9.90 -13.13 5.69
CA GLY A 115 8.78 -14.08 5.73
C GLY A 115 7.70 -13.76 6.79
N PHE A 116 7.80 -12.65 7.51
CA PHE A 116 6.74 -12.15 8.38
C PHE A 116 5.75 -11.26 7.61
N LEU A 117 4.71 -10.79 8.29
CA LEU A 117 3.69 -9.93 7.71
C LEU A 117 4.24 -8.53 7.39
N GLY A 118 3.96 -8.06 6.17
CA GLY A 118 4.23 -6.71 5.72
C GLY A 118 3.12 -5.71 6.10
N GLY A 119 3.31 -4.44 5.73
CA GLY A 119 2.38 -3.37 6.09
C GLY A 119 0.95 -3.58 5.59
N VAL A 120 0.79 -4.04 4.35
CA VAL A 120 -0.52 -4.34 3.75
C VAL A 120 -1.17 -5.55 4.41
N SER A 121 -0.41 -6.60 4.70
CA SER A 121 -0.93 -7.80 5.38
C SER A 121 -1.50 -7.45 6.75
N TRP A 122 -0.77 -6.66 7.56
CA TRP A 122 -1.30 -6.16 8.84
C TRP A 122 -2.55 -5.29 8.67
N ALA A 123 -2.61 -4.46 7.62
CA ALA A 123 -3.78 -3.63 7.32
C ALA A 123 -5.01 -4.50 7.01
N ILE A 124 -4.86 -5.55 6.19
CA ILE A 124 -5.94 -6.50 5.87
C ILE A 124 -6.43 -7.20 7.15
N LEU A 125 -5.52 -7.68 7.99
CA LEU A 125 -5.91 -8.38 9.23
C LEU A 125 -6.69 -7.46 10.17
N VAL A 126 -6.27 -6.19 10.30
CA VAL A 126 -6.98 -5.20 11.13
C VAL A 126 -8.32 -4.80 10.51
N ALA A 127 -8.39 -4.65 9.18
CA ALA A 127 -9.63 -4.34 8.48
C ALA A 127 -10.68 -5.41 8.73
N ARG A 128 -10.30 -6.70 8.70
CA ARG A 128 -11.22 -7.80 9.00
C ARG A 128 -11.82 -7.71 10.40
N VAL A 129 -11.02 -7.36 11.41
CA VAL A 129 -11.51 -7.18 12.78
C VAL A 129 -12.45 -5.97 12.86
N CYS A 130 -12.14 -4.88 12.16
CA CYS A 130 -13.02 -3.71 12.09
C CYS A 130 -14.38 -4.05 11.45
N GLN A 131 -14.40 -4.92 10.42
CA GLN A 131 -15.65 -5.38 9.80
C GLN A 131 -16.52 -6.21 10.73
N LEU A 132 -15.91 -7.05 11.58
CA LEU A 132 -16.63 -7.89 12.53
C LEU A 132 -17.18 -7.09 13.73
N TYR A 133 -16.52 -5.98 14.06
CA TYR A 133 -16.86 -5.16 15.22
C TYR A 133 -16.94 -3.66 14.83
N PRO A 134 -17.94 -3.26 14.01
CA PRO A 134 -17.99 -1.94 13.37
C PRO A 134 -18.03 -0.76 14.34
N GLU A 135 -18.75 -0.94 15.46
CA GLU A 135 -18.99 0.11 16.46
C GLU A 135 -17.94 0.15 17.59
N TYR A 136 -16.92 -0.72 17.54
CA TYR A 136 -15.97 -0.83 18.63
C TYR A 136 -14.94 0.31 18.60
N SER A 137 -14.56 0.77 19.79
CA SER A 137 -13.47 1.72 19.91
C SER A 137 -12.12 1.06 19.58
N PRO A 138 -11.08 1.84 19.22
CA PRO A 138 -9.77 1.30 18.89
C PRO A 138 -9.16 0.39 19.96
N SER A 139 -9.37 0.67 21.25
CA SER A 139 -8.85 -0.17 22.34
C SER A 139 -9.49 -1.55 22.36
N PHE A 140 -10.82 -1.63 22.17
CA PHE A 140 -11.53 -2.89 22.06
C PHE A 140 -11.18 -3.64 20.77
N LEU A 141 -10.98 -2.93 19.65
CA LEU A 141 -10.52 -3.52 18.39
C LEU A 141 -9.14 -4.15 18.52
N VAL A 142 -8.19 -3.52 19.22
CA VAL A 142 -6.87 -4.12 19.51
C VAL A 142 -7.01 -5.39 20.34
N ALA A 143 -7.84 -5.39 21.39
CA ALA A 143 -8.08 -6.57 22.21
C ALA A 143 -8.72 -7.72 21.39
N ARG A 144 -9.72 -7.39 20.56
CA ARG A 144 -10.39 -8.34 19.67
C ARG A 144 -9.46 -8.86 18.58
N PHE A 145 -8.54 -8.05 18.08
CA PHE A 145 -7.56 -8.47 17.10
C PHE A 145 -6.74 -9.66 17.60
N PHE A 146 -6.17 -9.56 18.80
CA PHE A 146 -5.36 -10.65 19.37
C PHE A 146 -6.19 -11.88 19.66
N HIS A 147 -7.36 -11.72 20.29
CA HIS A 147 -8.24 -12.84 20.59
C HIS A 147 -8.71 -13.59 19.34
N TYR A 148 -9.07 -12.84 18.30
CA TYR A 148 -9.55 -13.40 17.03
C TYR A 148 -8.45 -14.19 16.32
N TYR A 149 -7.24 -13.63 16.18
CA TYR A 149 -6.15 -14.32 15.48
C TYR A 149 -5.41 -15.36 16.33
N SER A 150 -5.55 -15.34 17.66
CA SER A 150 -5.03 -16.42 18.51
C SER A 150 -5.86 -17.70 18.43
N THR A 151 -7.12 -17.59 18.02
CA THR A 151 -8.06 -18.72 17.86
C THR A 151 -8.38 -19.02 16.40
N TRP A 152 -7.77 -18.28 15.47
CA TRP A 152 -7.95 -18.50 14.05
C TRP A 152 -7.38 -19.87 13.66
N ILE A 153 -8.19 -20.66 12.96
CA ILE A 153 -7.79 -21.95 12.41
C ILE A 153 -7.06 -21.67 11.09
N TRP A 154 -5.72 -21.66 11.14
CA TRP A 154 -4.87 -21.58 9.96
C TRP A 154 -4.60 -22.98 9.41
N PRO A 155 -4.35 -23.14 8.10
CA PRO A 155 -4.77 -22.29 6.98
C PRO A 155 -6.27 -22.46 6.64
#